data_AF-A0A8J3VS25-F1
#
_entry.id   AF-A0A8J3VS25-F1
#
_cell.length_a   1.000
_cell.length_b   1.000
_cell.length_c   1.000
_cell.angle_alpha   90.00
_cell.angle_beta   90.00
_cell.angle_gamma   90.00
#
_symmetry.space_group_name_H-M   'P 1'
#
loop_
_entity.id
_entity.type
_entity.pdbx_description
1 polymer ?
#
loop_
_entity_poly.entity_id
_entity_poly.type
_entity_poly.pdbx_seq_one_letter_code
_entity_poly.pdbx_strand_id
1 'polypeptide(L)'
;MTMLRRIVTAVAVTLAFAAPVFVIASPANAAGRDGVCDSGEFCYYYNSDEAGAVSDFTTSVSDYGTTEPSCYDFRGSGNGAGTCIKNNAASVWNRSSQTVRVYYNTGYAGSYQDFAAGAKGNLNSTLKNNNASHELIAAGAEYYNTYSDVATLGNANSCYAAEGFAVGSSYTYTVKINDADTAAVIYRTAMSDGTTTLMTNGDSGGTTASYLGHANDLVLSSDGGNYYMFAVTMAAGSTSLVKLKYVGTTYYKVGSYTIKYNGANKAMSGVKITGKDASNIYFLLKSGRNFYRGSLPLNATSGTINVTDAFYVNIENALVNGSTVANITSYATQGIGYYNNTLYFPLTYENVSIVLVYRNVSTASGTIYADNNLSFRITSSAYPNLFEIEGVGVGTGNRLWFNTNRRTASGDTAHDGVHYFDGYTAS
;
A
#
# COMPACT_ATOMS: atom_id res chain seq x y z
N MET A 1 63.69 10.93 0.83
CA MET A 1 64.53 12.14 0.89
C MET A 1 63.59 13.34 0.97
N THR A 2 63.30 13.90 2.16
CA THR A 2 63.97 15.09 2.76
C THR A 2 63.91 16.32 1.85
N MET A 3 63.47 17.53 2.21
CA MET A 3 63.25 18.26 3.48
C MET A 3 62.23 19.40 3.21
N LEU A 4 61.32 19.81 4.12
CA LEU A 4 61.51 20.75 5.26
C LEU A 4 61.98 22.16 4.79
N ARG A 5 61.31 23.30 5.06
CA ARG A 5 60.97 23.94 6.35
C ARG A 5 60.05 25.18 6.15
N ARG A 6 58.99 25.34 6.99
CA ARG A 6 58.76 26.36 8.07
C ARG A 6 58.56 27.82 7.59
N ILE A 7 57.59 28.63 8.04
CA ILE A 7 57.37 29.16 9.41
C ILE A 7 55.97 29.85 9.51
N VAL A 8 55.19 29.51 10.56
CA VAL A 8 54.43 30.34 11.58
C VAL A 8 53.69 31.61 11.10
N THR A 9 52.40 31.85 11.42
CA THR A 9 51.91 32.47 12.68
C THR A 9 50.37 32.36 12.83
N ALA A 10 49.92 32.14 14.07
CA ALA A 10 48.55 31.97 14.54
C ALA A 10 47.77 33.29 14.70
N VAL A 11 46.44 33.25 14.52
CA VAL A 11 45.47 34.14 15.22
C VAL A 11 44.17 33.36 15.51
N ALA A 12 43.65 33.63 16.70
CA ALA A 12 42.59 32.94 17.45
C ALA A 12 41.23 32.80 16.73
N VAL A 13 40.59 31.64 16.93
CA VAL A 13 39.13 31.49 16.75
C VAL A 13 38.51 31.30 18.12
N THR A 14 37.66 32.25 18.47
CA THR A 14 36.85 32.35 19.68
C THR A 14 35.89 31.16 19.80
N LEU A 15 35.89 30.50 20.97
CA LEU A 15 34.80 29.61 21.37
C LEU A 15 33.54 30.46 21.60
N ALA A 16 32.58 30.40 20.69
CA ALA A 16 31.22 30.81 20.96
C ALA A 16 30.46 29.62 21.57
N PHE A 17 30.07 29.74 22.85
CA PHE A 17 29.08 28.87 23.47
C PHE A 17 27.76 29.04 22.71
N ALA A 18 27.41 28.07 21.86
CA ALA A 18 26.06 27.94 21.33
C ALA A 18 25.17 27.37 22.45
N ALA A 19 24.34 28.21 23.03
CA ALA A 19 23.24 27.76 23.89
C ALA A 19 22.31 26.86 23.06
N PRO A 20 21.82 25.72 23.59
CA PRO A 20 20.80 24.96 22.91
C PRO A 20 19.50 25.78 22.91
N VAL A 21 19.15 26.32 21.75
CA VAL A 21 17.80 26.81 21.49
C VAL A 21 16.89 25.59 21.48
N PHE A 22 16.16 25.38 22.57
CA PHE A 22 15.04 24.45 22.58
C PHE A 22 13.98 25.00 21.63
N VAL A 23 13.95 24.48 20.41
CA VAL A 23 12.79 24.63 19.53
C VAL A 23 11.69 23.77 20.14
N ILE A 24 10.85 24.37 20.97
CA ILE A 24 9.56 23.79 21.32
C ILE A 24 8.73 23.75 20.02
N ALA A 25 8.62 22.57 19.42
CA ALA A 25 7.65 22.33 18.38
C ALA A 25 6.27 22.62 18.97
N SER A 26 5.62 23.68 18.51
CA SER A 26 4.20 23.91 18.78
C SER A 26 3.41 22.71 18.25
N PRO A 27 2.43 22.16 18.98
CA PRO A 27 1.61 21.12 18.40
C PRO A 27 0.85 21.69 17.20
N ALA A 28 1.17 21.15 16.01
CA ALA A 28 0.33 21.26 14.84
C ALA A 28 -0.85 20.28 14.96
N ASN A 29 -1.96 20.63 14.29
CA ASN A 29 -3.28 19.96 14.21
C ASN A 29 -4.36 20.55 15.13
N ALA A 30 -4.93 21.69 14.71
CA ALA A 30 -6.27 22.10 15.08
C ALA A 30 -7.23 21.60 13.98
N ALA A 31 -7.88 20.47 14.21
CA ALA A 31 -9.25 20.34 13.75
C ALA A 31 -10.13 20.78 14.92
N GLY A 32 -11.15 21.60 14.64
CA GLY A 32 -12.14 22.04 15.62
C GLY A 32 -11.57 22.97 16.69
N ARG A 33 -11.05 22.39 17.77
CA ARG A 33 -10.67 23.03 19.05
C ARG A 33 -11.67 24.11 19.46
N ASP A 34 -12.93 23.89 19.15
CA ASP A 34 -14.00 24.88 19.24
C ASP A 34 -14.85 24.72 20.50
N GLY A 35 -14.56 23.69 21.30
CA GLY A 35 -15.28 23.42 22.54
C GLY A 35 -16.65 22.78 22.32
N VAL A 36 -16.91 22.26 21.12
CA VAL A 36 -18.04 21.39 20.79
C VAL A 36 -17.49 19.99 20.53
N CYS A 37 -18.25 18.95 20.88
CA CYS A 37 -17.83 17.58 20.56
C CYS A 37 -18.53 17.13 19.27
N ASP A 38 -17.89 17.32 18.14
CA ASP A 38 -18.45 17.04 16.82
C ASP A 38 -18.23 15.59 16.35
N SER A 39 -18.89 15.24 15.25
CA SER A 39 -18.70 13.93 14.62
C SER A 39 -17.26 13.81 14.10
N GLY A 40 -16.57 12.73 14.46
CA GLY A 40 -15.16 12.51 14.10
C GLY A 40 -14.16 12.81 15.22
N GLU A 41 -14.60 13.37 16.36
CA GLU A 41 -13.71 13.86 17.42
C GLU A 41 -13.68 12.96 18.66
N PHE A 42 -12.60 13.07 19.42
CA PHE A 42 -12.49 12.60 20.80
C PHE A 42 -12.48 13.78 21.75
N CYS A 43 -13.37 13.77 22.73
CA CYS A 43 -13.65 14.94 23.54
C CYS A 43 -13.49 14.63 25.03
N TYR A 44 -12.80 15.51 25.74
CA TYR A 44 -12.71 15.53 27.19
C TYR A 44 -13.70 16.51 27.78
N TYR A 45 -14.21 16.16 28.96
CA TYR A 45 -15.08 16.99 29.78
C TYR A 45 -14.47 17.18 31.17
N TYR A 46 -14.57 18.41 31.68
CA TYR A 46 -14.02 18.78 32.98
C TYR A 46 -14.69 18.04 34.15
N ASN A 47 -16.00 17.76 34.06
CA ASN A 47 -16.74 17.03 35.08
C ASN A 47 -17.12 15.62 34.61
N SER A 48 -17.61 14.82 35.57
CA SER A 48 -18.20 13.52 35.28
C SER A 48 -19.47 13.65 34.44
N ASP A 49 -19.85 12.54 33.81
CA ASP A 49 -21.10 12.38 33.04
C ASP A 49 -21.21 13.40 31.89
N GLU A 50 -20.07 13.61 31.20
CA GLU A 50 -19.89 14.51 30.05
C GLU A 50 -20.37 15.96 30.32
N ALA A 51 -20.17 16.44 31.55
CA ALA A 51 -20.54 17.79 31.97
C ALA A 51 -19.35 18.77 32.04
N GLY A 52 -19.65 20.07 32.01
CA GLY A 52 -18.65 21.13 32.08
C GLY A 52 -18.05 21.50 30.72
N ALA A 53 -16.95 22.24 30.75
CA ALA A 53 -16.27 22.70 29.53
C ALA A 53 -15.61 21.52 28.79
N VAL A 54 -15.50 21.66 27.46
CA VAL A 54 -15.07 20.60 26.53
C VAL A 54 -13.72 20.92 25.92
N SER A 55 -12.94 19.88 25.66
CA SER A 55 -11.73 19.92 24.85
C SER A 55 -11.77 18.78 23.84
N ASP A 56 -11.80 19.11 22.55
CA ASP A 56 -11.96 18.19 21.43
C ASP A 56 -10.65 17.97 20.65
N PHE A 57 -10.56 16.83 19.96
CA PHE A 57 -9.36 16.34 19.26
C PHE A 57 -9.71 15.41 18.10
N THR A 58 -8.98 15.47 16.99
CA THR A 58 -9.06 14.50 15.88
C THR A 58 -7.81 13.65 15.70
N THR A 59 -6.78 13.89 16.51
CA THR A 59 -5.46 13.25 16.41
C THR A 59 -4.97 12.81 17.78
N SER A 60 -4.08 11.80 17.82
CA SER A 60 -3.38 11.43 19.05
C SER A 60 -2.54 12.58 19.61
N VAL A 61 -2.50 12.73 20.94
CA VAL A 61 -1.73 13.77 21.63
C VAL A 61 -0.87 13.14 22.72
N SER A 62 0.44 13.17 22.51
CA SER A 62 1.44 12.56 23.40
C SER A 62 1.71 13.38 24.66
N ASP A 63 1.49 14.68 24.67
CA ASP A 63 1.55 15.53 25.87
C ASP A 63 0.50 16.62 25.82
N TYR A 64 -0.31 16.72 26.88
CA TYR A 64 -1.30 17.78 27.02
C TYR A 64 -0.71 19.13 27.41
N GLY A 65 0.56 19.16 27.87
CA GLY A 65 1.13 20.35 28.48
C GLY A 65 0.48 20.69 29.83
N THR A 66 1.12 21.55 30.60
CA THR A 66 0.71 21.86 31.99
C THR A 66 0.28 23.29 32.20
N THR A 67 0.62 24.21 31.30
CA THR A 67 0.42 25.65 31.45
C THR A 67 0.13 26.32 30.12
N GLU A 68 -0.78 27.30 30.13
CA GLU A 68 -1.00 28.21 29.01
C GLU A 68 0.27 29.01 28.67
N PRO A 69 0.50 29.37 27.39
CA PRO A 69 -0.39 29.15 26.24
C PRO A 69 -0.16 27.80 25.52
N SER A 70 0.69 26.93 26.07
CA SER A 70 1.16 25.72 25.37
C SER A 70 0.41 24.44 25.75
N CYS A 71 -0.43 24.47 26.79
CA CYS A 71 -1.26 23.34 27.13
C CYS A 71 -2.51 23.28 26.25
N TYR A 72 -3.11 22.10 26.20
CA TYR A 72 -4.47 21.95 25.71
C TYR A 72 -5.41 22.24 26.88
N ASP A 73 -6.34 23.14 26.67
CA ASP A 73 -7.33 23.63 27.62
C ASP A 73 -8.75 23.22 27.23
N PHE A 74 -9.68 23.34 28.17
CA PHE A 74 -11.10 23.27 27.89
C PHE A 74 -11.62 24.60 27.31
N ARG A 75 -12.16 24.58 26.08
CA ARG A 75 -12.53 25.76 25.29
C ARG A 75 -13.99 26.19 25.42
N GLY A 76 -14.90 25.28 25.76
CA GLY A 76 -16.33 25.57 25.92
C GLY A 76 -16.68 26.42 27.16
N SER A 77 -17.90 26.95 27.23
CA SER A 77 -18.40 27.68 28.40
C SER A 77 -18.76 26.75 29.56
N GLY A 78 -18.48 27.17 30.80
CA GLY A 78 -18.89 26.44 32.02
C GLY A 78 -17.72 26.10 32.93
N ASN A 79 -17.97 25.22 33.91
CA ASN A 79 -16.94 24.78 34.86
C ASN A 79 -15.76 24.14 34.12
N GLY A 80 -14.54 24.60 34.42
CA GLY A 80 -13.30 24.13 33.80
C GLY A 80 -12.80 24.94 32.61
N ALA A 81 -13.57 25.91 32.11
CA ALA A 81 -13.17 26.73 30.95
C ALA A 81 -11.80 27.40 31.17
N GLY A 82 -10.92 27.30 30.16
CA GLY A 82 -9.55 27.84 30.19
C GLY A 82 -8.57 27.07 31.10
N THR A 83 -8.99 25.96 31.71
CA THR A 83 -8.09 25.10 32.51
C THR A 83 -7.42 24.08 31.59
N CYS A 84 -6.11 23.86 31.78
CA CYS A 84 -5.38 22.81 31.07
C CYS A 84 -5.97 21.42 31.37
N ILE A 85 -6.15 20.58 30.35
CA ILE A 85 -6.79 19.27 30.49
C ILE A 85 -5.97 18.27 31.30
N LYS A 86 -4.64 18.46 31.36
CA LYS A 86 -3.74 17.55 32.08
C LYS A 86 -4.13 17.49 33.54
N ASN A 87 -4.41 16.29 34.04
CA ASN A 87 -4.86 16.03 35.40
C ASN A 87 -6.17 16.72 35.81
N ASN A 88 -7.00 17.14 34.84
CA ASN A 88 -8.24 17.85 35.14
C ASN A 88 -9.47 17.28 34.41
N ALA A 89 -9.32 16.28 33.53
CA ALA A 89 -10.47 15.69 32.87
C ALA A 89 -11.12 14.60 33.74
N ALA A 90 -12.45 14.52 33.67
CA ALA A 90 -13.23 13.57 34.47
C ALA A 90 -14.07 12.60 33.63
N SER A 91 -14.46 12.96 32.41
CA SER A 91 -15.18 12.08 31.49
C SER A 91 -14.86 12.39 30.04
N VAL A 92 -15.28 11.50 29.14
CA VAL A 92 -14.99 11.60 27.71
C VAL A 92 -16.19 11.22 26.85
N TRP A 93 -16.18 11.70 25.61
CA TRP A 93 -17.02 11.18 24.53
C TRP A 93 -16.15 10.92 23.30
N ASN A 94 -16.12 9.67 22.85
CA ASN A 94 -15.47 9.29 21.61
C ASN A 94 -16.49 9.31 20.46
N ARG A 95 -16.53 10.40 19.70
CA ARG A 95 -17.30 10.52 18.45
C ARG A 95 -16.46 10.24 17.20
N SER A 96 -15.23 9.77 17.36
CA SER A 96 -14.38 9.30 16.27
C SER A 96 -14.79 7.88 15.82
N SER A 97 -14.20 7.42 14.72
CA SER A 97 -14.37 6.06 14.21
C SER A 97 -13.38 5.04 14.81
N GLN A 98 -12.52 5.46 15.74
CA GLN A 98 -11.44 4.64 16.30
C GLN A 98 -11.66 4.41 17.80
N THR A 99 -11.04 3.39 18.38
CA THR A 99 -10.94 3.29 19.85
C THR A 99 -9.97 4.37 20.31
N VAL A 100 -10.23 5.05 21.42
CA VAL A 100 -9.28 5.99 22.00
C VAL A 100 -8.82 5.49 23.34
N ARG A 101 -7.50 5.43 23.54
CA ARG A 101 -6.87 5.08 24.80
C ARG A 101 -6.39 6.33 25.50
N VAL A 102 -6.84 6.52 26.73
CA VAL A 102 -6.43 7.61 27.61
C VAL A 102 -5.40 7.07 28.60
N TYR A 103 -4.27 7.76 28.73
CA TYR A 103 -3.14 7.36 29.56
C TYR A 103 -2.92 8.30 30.74
N TYR A 104 -2.42 7.73 31.83
CA TYR A 104 -2.07 8.45 33.05
C TYR A 104 -0.85 9.37 32.84
N ASN A 105 0.15 8.94 32.08
CA ASN A 105 1.37 9.71 31.84
C ASN A 105 1.45 10.30 30.42
N THR A 106 2.25 11.35 30.28
CA THR A 106 2.75 11.85 29.00
C THR A 106 3.51 10.74 28.26
N GLY A 107 3.45 10.75 26.93
CA GLY A 107 4.15 9.80 26.07
C GLY A 107 3.47 8.44 25.95
N TYR A 108 2.14 8.39 26.08
CA TYR A 108 1.34 7.16 25.98
C TYR A 108 1.73 6.08 26.99
N ALA A 109 2.00 6.50 28.24
CA ALA A 109 2.59 5.64 29.25
C ALA A 109 1.73 5.49 30.52
N GLY A 110 2.01 4.44 31.29
CA GLY A 110 1.33 4.15 32.55
C GLY A 110 -0.03 3.46 32.39
N SER A 111 -0.84 3.52 33.44
CA SER A 111 -2.21 3.00 33.42
C SER A 111 -3.04 3.68 32.34
N TYR A 112 -3.98 2.93 31.76
CA TYR A 112 -4.81 3.42 30.68
C TYR A 112 -6.26 2.93 30.76
N GLN A 113 -7.14 3.58 29.99
CA GLN A 113 -8.52 3.18 29.78
C GLN A 113 -8.90 3.40 28.32
N ASP A 114 -9.57 2.41 27.74
CA ASP A 114 -10.02 2.43 26.34
C ASP A 114 -11.49 2.84 26.25
N PHE A 115 -11.78 3.64 25.22
CA PHE A 115 -13.12 4.07 24.86
C PHE A 115 -13.36 3.72 23.39
N ALA A 116 -14.21 2.74 23.12
CA ALA A 116 -14.58 2.34 21.77
C ALA A 116 -15.24 3.51 20.99
N ALA A 117 -15.27 3.40 19.66
CA ALA A 117 -15.99 4.36 18.81
C ALA A 117 -17.45 4.52 19.28
N GLY A 118 -17.91 5.76 19.44
CA GLY A 118 -19.24 6.11 19.95
C GLY A 118 -19.39 6.09 21.48
N ALA A 119 -18.40 5.59 22.23
CA ALA A 119 -18.52 5.43 23.67
C ALA A 119 -18.51 6.77 24.42
N LYS A 120 -19.29 6.83 25.50
CA LYS A 120 -19.28 7.87 26.53
C LYS A 120 -18.92 7.26 27.87
N GLY A 121 -18.28 8.02 28.74
CA GLY A 121 -18.17 7.60 30.12
C GLY A 121 -17.16 8.37 30.95
N ASN A 122 -17.27 8.13 32.25
CA ASN A 122 -16.33 8.60 33.23
C ASN A 122 -14.97 7.92 33.09
N LEU A 123 -13.90 8.70 33.27
CA LEU A 123 -12.58 8.15 33.53
C LEU A 123 -12.64 7.40 34.86
N ASN A 124 -12.00 6.24 34.91
CA ASN A 124 -11.94 5.42 36.11
C ASN A 124 -11.16 6.14 37.24
N SER A 125 -11.20 5.57 38.45
CA SER A 125 -10.57 6.18 39.63
C SER A 125 -9.06 6.43 39.49
N THR A 126 -8.38 5.72 38.59
CA THR A 126 -6.95 5.90 38.33
C THR A 126 -6.69 7.09 37.41
N LEU A 127 -7.55 7.32 36.42
CA LEU A 127 -7.32 8.30 35.34
C LEU A 127 -8.08 9.62 35.52
N LYS A 128 -9.21 9.60 36.25
CA LYS A 128 -9.95 10.82 36.55
C LYS A 128 -9.03 11.80 37.28
N ASN A 129 -8.93 13.01 36.73
CA ASN A 129 -8.04 14.08 37.20
C ASN A 129 -6.55 13.68 37.24
N ASN A 130 -6.14 12.69 36.44
CA ASN A 130 -4.74 12.25 36.35
C ASN A 130 -4.33 11.84 34.91
N ASN A 131 -5.06 12.31 33.89
CA ASN A 131 -4.80 12.02 32.48
C ASN A 131 -3.75 12.97 31.89
N ALA A 132 -2.87 12.45 31.03
CA ALA A 132 -1.76 13.26 30.47
C ALA A 132 -1.45 13.02 28.99
N SER A 133 -1.95 11.95 28.36
CA SER A 133 -1.86 11.73 26.92
C SER A 133 -2.98 10.80 26.42
N HIS A 134 -3.30 10.86 25.11
CA HIS A 134 -4.25 9.93 24.49
C HIS A 134 -3.83 9.52 23.09
N GLU A 135 -4.20 8.31 22.72
CA GLU A 135 -3.91 7.73 21.42
C GLU A 135 -5.20 7.24 20.78
N LEU A 136 -5.44 7.65 19.53
CA LEU A 136 -6.44 7.01 18.68
C LEU A 136 -5.87 5.66 18.26
N ILE A 137 -6.35 4.61 18.93
CA ILE A 137 -6.10 3.23 18.59
C ILE A 137 -6.96 2.91 17.38
N ALA A 138 -6.31 2.86 16.22
CA ALA A 138 -6.92 2.24 15.06
C ALA A 138 -7.50 0.89 15.45
N ALA A 139 -8.74 0.60 15.02
CA ALA A 139 -9.28 -0.75 15.09
C ALA A 139 -8.18 -1.72 14.64
N GLY A 140 -7.86 -2.72 15.48
CA GLY A 140 -6.58 -3.44 15.42
C GLY A 140 -6.17 -3.69 13.98
N ALA A 141 -5.02 -3.13 13.57
CA ALA A 141 -4.59 -3.13 12.18
C ALA A 141 -4.78 -4.53 11.60
N GLU A 142 -5.61 -4.63 10.57
CA GLU A 142 -5.87 -5.91 9.94
C GLU A 142 -4.56 -6.40 9.34
N TYR A 143 -4.16 -7.58 9.81
CA TYR A 143 -2.90 -8.19 9.45
C TYR A 143 -3.14 -9.62 8.98
N TYR A 144 -2.88 -9.83 7.70
CA TYR A 144 -3.08 -11.13 7.05
C TYR A 144 -1.73 -11.76 6.73
N ASN A 145 -1.49 -12.93 7.30
CA ASN A 145 -0.20 -13.62 7.22
C ASN A 145 -0.31 -15.11 6.89
N THR A 146 -1.50 -15.58 6.52
CA THR A 146 -1.73 -16.93 6.01
C THR A 146 -2.38 -16.87 4.64
N TYR A 147 -2.18 -17.94 3.88
CA TYR A 147 -2.71 -18.09 2.54
C TYR A 147 -3.08 -19.55 2.28
N SER A 148 -3.98 -19.76 1.34
CA SER A 148 -4.32 -21.08 0.80
C SER A 148 -3.67 -21.27 -0.56
N ASP A 149 -3.01 -22.42 -0.74
CA ASP A 149 -2.55 -22.89 -2.05
C ASP A 149 -3.75 -23.32 -2.92
N VAL A 150 -3.79 -22.85 -4.17
CA VAL A 150 -4.81 -23.26 -5.15
C VAL A 150 -4.21 -24.11 -6.24
N ALA A 151 -3.04 -23.73 -6.76
CA ALA A 151 -2.37 -24.51 -7.81
C ALA A 151 -0.86 -24.33 -7.78
N THR A 152 -0.16 -25.38 -8.20
CA THR A 152 1.25 -25.32 -8.62
C THR A 152 1.30 -25.19 -10.15
N LEU A 153 2.14 -24.30 -10.66
CA LEU A 153 2.31 -24.04 -12.08
C LEU A 153 3.49 -24.84 -12.64
N GLY A 154 3.34 -25.35 -13.87
CA GLY A 154 4.41 -26.06 -14.57
C GLY A 154 5.41 -25.11 -15.26
N ASN A 155 6.45 -25.70 -15.85
CA ASN A 155 7.54 -24.99 -16.52
C ASN A 155 7.58 -25.24 -18.04
N ALA A 156 6.42 -25.10 -18.69
CA ALA A 156 6.30 -25.31 -20.13
C ALA A 156 7.23 -24.37 -20.93
N ASN A 157 7.86 -24.89 -21.98
CA ASN A 157 8.72 -24.13 -22.89
C ASN A 157 9.86 -23.38 -22.17
N SER A 158 10.43 -24.00 -21.12
CA SER A 158 11.51 -23.41 -20.33
C SER A 158 11.14 -22.06 -19.69
N CYS A 159 9.84 -21.81 -19.50
CA CYS A 159 9.36 -20.63 -18.80
C CYS A 159 9.26 -20.95 -17.31
N TYR A 160 10.28 -20.56 -16.55
CA TYR A 160 10.50 -20.96 -15.16
C TYR A 160 10.05 -19.92 -14.14
N ALA A 161 9.94 -18.64 -14.51
CA ALA A 161 9.56 -17.56 -13.61
C ALA A 161 8.11 -17.15 -13.87
N ALA A 162 7.29 -17.12 -12.82
CA ALA A 162 6.00 -16.45 -12.82
C ALA A 162 6.21 -14.93 -12.84
N GLU A 163 5.33 -14.22 -13.54
CA GLU A 163 5.42 -12.76 -13.73
C GLU A 163 4.00 -12.17 -13.60
N GLY A 164 3.48 -11.56 -14.67
CA GLY A 164 2.19 -10.90 -14.66
C GLY A 164 1.03 -11.80 -14.25
N PHE A 165 0.15 -11.23 -13.42
CA PHE A 165 -0.99 -11.91 -12.84
C PHE A 165 -2.26 -11.10 -13.02
N ALA A 166 -3.35 -11.77 -13.38
CA ALA A 166 -4.65 -11.16 -13.39
C ALA A 166 -5.75 -12.13 -12.95
N VAL A 167 -6.79 -11.57 -12.34
CA VAL A 167 -7.86 -12.33 -11.70
C VAL A 167 -9.17 -11.99 -12.40
N GLY A 168 -9.84 -13.01 -12.92
CA GLY A 168 -11.17 -12.91 -13.51
C GLY A 168 -12.25 -13.39 -12.53
N SER A 169 -13.44 -13.68 -13.07
CA SER A 169 -14.58 -14.17 -12.30
C SER A 169 -14.52 -15.67 -11.97
N SER A 170 -13.81 -16.46 -12.77
CA SER A 170 -13.74 -17.93 -12.60
C SER A 170 -12.33 -18.49 -12.75
N TYR A 171 -11.43 -17.68 -13.29
CA TYR A 171 -10.06 -18.07 -13.57
C TYR A 171 -9.10 -16.98 -13.17
N THR A 172 -7.92 -17.37 -12.71
CA THR A 172 -6.75 -16.51 -12.69
C THR A 172 -5.88 -16.80 -13.91
N TYR A 173 -5.04 -15.84 -14.26
CA TYR A 173 -4.12 -15.92 -15.39
C TYR A 173 -2.73 -15.52 -14.91
N THR A 174 -1.76 -16.42 -15.11
CA THR A 174 -0.36 -16.19 -14.78
C THR A 174 0.46 -16.29 -16.05
N VAL A 175 1.23 -15.24 -16.34
CA VAL A 175 2.29 -15.30 -17.34
C VAL A 175 3.52 -15.93 -16.70
N LYS A 176 4.17 -16.86 -17.39
CA LYS A 176 5.52 -17.30 -17.06
C LYS A 176 6.48 -16.99 -18.20
N ILE A 177 7.72 -16.65 -17.87
CA ILE A 177 8.77 -16.33 -18.84
C ILE A 177 9.99 -17.22 -18.69
N ASN A 178 10.80 -17.30 -19.75
CA ASN A 178 12.13 -17.88 -19.70
C ASN A 178 13.18 -16.85 -19.23
N ASP A 179 14.36 -17.32 -18.84
CA ASP A 179 15.44 -16.48 -18.28
C ASP A 179 15.95 -15.35 -19.22
N ALA A 180 15.59 -15.40 -20.50
CA ALA A 180 16.01 -14.44 -21.52
C ALA A 180 14.90 -13.45 -21.90
N ASP A 181 13.71 -13.53 -21.30
CA ASP A 181 12.53 -12.73 -21.65
C ASP A 181 12.13 -12.83 -23.14
N THR A 182 12.50 -13.93 -23.81
CA THR A 182 12.28 -14.15 -25.25
C THR A 182 11.08 -15.05 -25.52
N ALA A 183 10.59 -15.75 -24.51
CA ALA A 183 9.40 -16.58 -24.58
C ALA A 183 8.58 -16.42 -23.30
N ALA A 184 7.28 -16.23 -23.47
CA ALA A 184 6.30 -16.25 -22.41
C ALA A 184 5.22 -17.29 -22.70
N VAL A 185 4.66 -17.89 -21.66
CA VAL A 185 3.48 -18.76 -21.70
C VAL A 185 2.41 -18.23 -20.75
N ILE A 186 1.15 -18.55 -20.99
CA ILE A 186 0.05 -18.13 -20.12
C ILE A 186 -0.63 -19.37 -19.55
N TYR A 187 -0.65 -19.48 -18.23
CA TYR A 187 -1.50 -20.45 -17.52
C TYR A 187 -2.81 -19.80 -17.13
N ARG A 188 -3.90 -20.51 -17.39
CA ARG A 188 -5.22 -20.21 -16.83
C ARG A 188 -5.51 -21.21 -15.71
N THR A 189 -5.80 -20.73 -14.51
CA THR A 189 -6.08 -21.58 -13.35
C THR A 189 -7.54 -21.43 -12.93
N ALA A 190 -8.27 -22.54 -12.86
CA ALA A 190 -9.65 -22.56 -12.37
C ALA A 190 -9.68 -22.24 -10.87
N MET A 191 -10.44 -21.21 -10.48
CA MET A 191 -10.50 -20.79 -9.07
C MET A 191 -11.27 -21.78 -8.19
N SER A 192 -12.09 -22.65 -8.79
CA SER A 192 -12.94 -23.62 -8.09
C SER A 192 -12.18 -24.84 -7.57
N ASP A 193 -11.19 -25.32 -8.33
CA ASP A 193 -10.52 -26.61 -8.07
C ASP A 193 -9.01 -26.59 -8.34
N GLY A 194 -8.46 -25.45 -8.77
CA GLY A 194 -7.03 -25.31 -9.05
C GLY A 194 -6.56 -25.92 -10.37
N THR A 195 -7.46 -26.42 -11.22
CA THR A 195 -7.07 -26.99 -12.52
C THR A 195 -6.36 -25.94 -13.37
N THR A 196 -5.12 -26.23 -13.76
CA THR A 196 -4.32 -25.37 -14.63
C THR A 196 -4.46 -25.80 -16.09
N THR A 197 -4.54 -24.82 -16.99
CA THR A 197 -4.50 -25.03 -18.43
C THR A 197 -3.45 -24.12 -19.04
N LEU A 198 -2.46 -24.71 -19.71
CA LEU A 198 -1.54 -23.98 -20.56
C LEU A 198 -2.31 -23.47 -21.79
N MET A 199 -2.39 -22.16 -21.96
CA MET A 199 -3.16 -21.56 -23.04
C MET A 199 -2.42 -21.68 -24.39
N THR A 200 -3.20 -21.83 -25.45
CA THR A 200 -2.70 -21.89 -26.84
C THR A 200 -2.53 -20.48 -27.38
N ASN A 201 -1.37 -20.20 -27.96
CA ASN A 201 -1.18 -19.04 -28.82
C ASN A 201 -1.81 -19.33 -30.18
N GLY A 202 -2.95 -18.71 -30.46
CA GLY A 202 -3.67 -18.86 -31.71
C GLY A 202 -2.97 -18.22 -32.92
N ASP A 203 -1.98 -17.35 -32.72
CA ASP A 203 -1.19 -16.76 -33.81
C ASP A 203 -0.19 -17.78 -34.40
N SER A 204 0.31 -18.71 -33.57
CA SER A 204 1.33 -19.69 -33.96
C SER A 204 0.86 -21.15 -33.92
N GLY A 205 -0.28 -21.43 -33.27
CA GLY A 205 -0.75 -22.78 -32.96
C GLY A 205 0.01 -23.46 -31.81
N GLY A 206 1.07 -22.83 -31.28
CA GLY A 206 1.83 -23.30 -30.12
C GLY A 206 1.30 -22.74 -28.80
N THR A 207 2.15 -22.61 -27.80
CA THR A 207 1.79 -22.04 -26.47
C THR A 207 2.68 -20.87 -26.06
N THR A 208 3.66 -20.50 -26.89
CA THR A 208 4.65 -19.46 -26.59
C THR A 208 4.28 -18.14 -27.26
N ALA A 209 4.55 -17.03 -26.57
CA ALA A 209 4.48 -15.67 -27.08
C ALA A 209 5.85 -15.00 -26.91
N SER A 210 6.51 -14.63 -28.02
CA SER A 210 7.82 -13.96 -28.01
C SER A 210 7.74 -12.45 -27.87
N TYR A 211 6.53 -11.89 -27.80
CA TYR A 211 6.27 -10.45 -27.84
C TYR A 211 5.86 -9.85 -26.50
N LEU A 212 5.82 -10.66 -25.42
CA LEU A 212 5.39 -10.20 -24.09
C LEU A 212 6.55 -9.69 -23.23
N GLY A 213 7.81 -9.91 -23.64
CA GLY A 213 8.98 -9.51 -22.84
C GLY A 213 8.92 -10.13 -21.45
N HIS A 214 9.30 -9.33 -20.43
CA HIS A 214 9.24 -9.73 -19.03
C HIS A 214 7.80 -9.91 -18.51
N ALA A 215 6.83 -9.23 -19.13
CA ALA A 215 5.41 -9.36 -18.80
C ALA A 215 5.07 -9.13 -17.31
N ASN A 216 5.79 -8.23 -16.62
CA ASN A 216 5.76 -8.02 -15.15
C ASN A 216 4.36 -7.88 -14.56
N ASP A 217 3.37 -7.38 -15.33
CA ASP A 217 2.00 -7.24 -14.84
C ASP A 217 0.96 -7.40 -15.95
N LEU A 218 -0.23 -7.84 -15.54
CA LEU A 218 -1.35 -8.19 -16.42
C LEU A 218 -2.64 -7.55 -15.91
N VAL A 219 -3.53 -7.14 -16.81
CA VAL A 219 -4.90 -6.75 -16.44
C VAL A 219 -5.92 -7.23 -17.46
N LEU A 220 -7.06 -7.72 -16.96
CA LEU A 220 -8.17 -8.20 -17.78
C LEU A 220 -9.13 -7.07 -18.13
N SER A 221 -9.71 -7.15 -19.33
CA SER A 221 -10.76 -6.26 -19.80
C SER A 221 -11.79 -7.06 -20.59
N SER A 222 -13.07 -6.74 -20.44
CA SER A 222 -14.12 -7.21 -21.33
C SER A 222 -14.80 -6.05 -22.06
N ASP A 223 -15.22 -6.29 -23.30
CA ASP A 223 -16.00 -5.34 -24.10
C ASP A 223 -16.89 -6.09 -25.11
N GLY A 224 -18.21 -5.84 -25.06
CA GLY A 224 -19.18 -6.47 -25.96
C GLY A 224 -19.10 -8.01 -26.01
N GLY A 225 -18.87 -8.68 -24.87
CA GLY A 225 -18.71 -10.13 -24.80
C GLY A 225 -17.35 -10.67 -25.27
N ASN A 226 -16.44 -9.80 -25.70
CA ASN A 226 -15.05 -10.14 -25.97
C ASN A 226 -14.21 -9.96 -24.71
N TYR A 227 -13.16 -10.78 -24.57
CA TYR A 227 -12.25 -10.73 -23.44
C TYR A 227 -10.83 -10.46 -23.89
N TYR A 228 -10.15 -9.61 -23.12
CA TYR A 228 -8.82 -9.12 -23.43
C TYR A 228 -7.91 -9.16 -22.21
N MET A 229 -6.62 -9.25 -22.48
CA MET A 229 -5.56 -9.05 -21.49
C MET A 229 -4.65 -7.93 -21.97
N PHE A 230 -4.22 -7.06 -21.07
CA PHE A 230 -3.17 -6.09 -21.33
C PHE A 230 -1.95 -6.46 -20.48
N ALA A 231 -0.84 -6.79 -21.14
CA ALA A 231 0.41 -7.17 -20.49
C ALA A 231 1.45 -6.06 -20.66
N VAL A 232 2.05 -5.60 -19.56
CA VAL A 232 3.14 -4.63 -19.60
C VAL A 232 4.47 -5.38 -19.68
N THR A 233 5.30 -5.04 -20.66
CA THR A 233 6.42 -5.91 -21.07
C THR A 233 7.76 -5.52 -20.44
N MET A 234 7.80 -4.42 -19.68
CA MET A 234 9.00 -3.70 -19.26
C MET A 234 9.88 -3.12 -20.37
N ALA A 235 9.54 -3.33 -21.64
CA ALA A 235 10.23 -2.68 -22.75
C ALA A 235 9.73 -1.24 -22.94
N ALA A 236 10.63 -0.33 -23.29
CA ALA A 236 10.27 0.97 -23.85
C ALA A 236 10.18 0.86 -25.39
N GLY A 237 9.13 1.39 -26.00
CA GLY A 237 8.96 1.39 -27.46
C GLY A 237 7.65 0.78 -27.90
N SER A 238 7.59 0.25 -29.12
CA SER A 238 6.34 -0.21 -29.77
C SER A 238 5.63 -1.38 -29.08
N THR A 239 6.31 -2.06 -28.15
CA THR A 239 5.81 -3.21 -27.39
C THR A 239 5.72 -2.94 -25.89
N SER A 240 5.67 -1.69 -25.43
CA SER A 240 5.56 -1.38 -23.99
C SER A 240 4.31 -1.99 -23.33
N LEU A 241 3.20 -2.05 -24.06
CA LEU A 241 1.99 -2.74 -23.64
C LEU A 241 1.47 -3.60 -24.80
N VAL A 242 1.09 -4.83 -24.52
CA VAL A 242 0.51 -5.74 -25.52
C VAL A 242 -0.92 -6.08 -25.14
N LYS A 243 -1.84 -6.00 -26.11
CA LYS A 243 -3.24 -6.41 -25.95
C LYS A 243 -3.44 -7.77 -26.60
N LEU A 244 -3.93 -8.71 -25.81
CA LEU A 244 -4.33 -10.04 -26.24
C LEU A 244 -5.85 -10.11 -26.23
N LYS A 245 -6.45 -10.77 -27.21
CA LYS A 245 -7.83 -11.27 -27.15
C LYS A 245 -7.78 -12.74 -26.79
N TYR A 246 -8.69 -13.22 -25.96
CA TYR A 246 -8.79 -14.66 -25.70
C TYR A 246 -10.23 -15.18 -25.82
N VAL A 247 -10.32 -16.43 -26.26
CA VAL A 247 -11.56 -17.20 -26.39
C VAL A 247 -11.29 -18.59 -25.84
N GLY A 248 -11.95 -18.93 -24.72
CA GLY A 248 -11.66 -20.18 -24.01
C GLY A 248 -10.21 -20.23 -23.55
N THR A 249 -9.46 -21.21 -24.07
CA THR A 249 -8.05 -21.48 -23.75
C THR A 249 -7.08 -20.94 -24.79
N THR A 250 -7.55 -20.21 -25.79
CA THR A 250 -6.72 -19.70 -26.89
C THR A 250 -6.64 -18.17 -26.82
N TYR A 251 -5.44 -17.62 -26.96
CA TYR A 251 -5.19 -16.17 -27.02
C TYR A 251 -4.56 -15.75 -28.35
N TYR A 252 -4.76 -14.49 -28.73
CA TYR A 252 -4.28 -13.89 -29.97
C TYR A 252 -3.74 -12.50 -29.69
N LYS A 253 -2.60 -12.12 -30.28
CA LYS A 253 -2.13 -10.73 -30.22
C LYS A 253 -3.01 -9.86 -31.10
N VAL A 254 -3.75 -8.95 -30.47
CA VAL A 254 -4.64 -8.01 -31.17
C VAL A 254 -4.22 -6.55 -31.02
N GLY A 255 -3.15 -6.28 -30.26
CA GLY A 255 -2.53 -4.97 -30.27
C GLY A 255 -1.20 -4.84 -29.56
N SER A 256 -0.53 -3.73 -29.86
CA SER A 256 0.78 -3.35 -29.34
C SER A 256 0.87 -1.82 -29.26
N TYR A 257 1.31 -1.30 -28.12
CA TYR A 257 1.29 0.13 -27.85
C TYR A 257 2.61 0.62 -27.27
N THR A 258 2.96 1.84 -27.67
CA THR A 258 4.06 2.61 -27.07
C THR A 258 3.54 3.40 -25.89
N ILE A 259 4.23 3.34 -24.75
CA ILE A 259 3.96 4.24 -23.62
C ILE A 259 4.96 5.39 -23.68
N LYS A 260 4.46 6.63 -23.63
CA LYS A 260 5.28 7.84 -23.65
C LYS A 260 5.02 8.74 -22.46
N TYR A 261 6.10 9.25 -21.88
CA TYR A 261 6.07 10.29 -20.84
C TYR A 261 6.92 11.46 -21.33
N ASN A 262 6.35 12.67 -21.35
CA ASN A 262 6.99 13.88 -21.88
C ASN A 262 7.61 13.67 -23.28
N GLY A 263 6.89 12.96 -24.15
CA GLY A 263 7.30 12.68 -25.53
C GLY A 263 8.33 11.54 -25.71
N ALA A 264 8.96 11.06 -24.63
CA ALA A 264 9.94 9.97 -24.66
C ALA A 264 9.28 8.61 -24.37
N ASN A 265 9.78 7.55 -25.03
CA ASN A 265 9.35 6.18 -24.73
C ASN A 265 9.70 5.82 -23.29
N LYS A 266 8.77 5.19 -22.57
CA LYS A 266 8.94 4.85 -21.16
C LYS A 266 8.55 3.41 -20.88
N ALA A 267 9.47 2.68 -20.25
CA ALA A 267 9.21 1.36 -19.70
C ALA A 267 8.34 1.46 -18.44
N MET A 268 7.39 0.55 -18.33
CA MET A 268 6.50 0.41 -17.17
C MET A 268 6.60 -1.03 -16.64
N SER A 269 6.39 -1.20 -15.34
CA SER A 269 6.45 -2.47 -14.62
C SER A 269 5.13 -2.85 -13.94
N GLY A 270 4.08 -2.03 -14.07
CA GLY A 270 2.74 -2.36 -13.57
C GLY A 270 1.64 -1.75 -14.42
N VAL A 271 0.50 -2.43 -14.52
CA VAL A 271 -0.67 -1.97 -15.28
C VAL A 271 -1.97 -2.45 -14.66
N LYS A 272 -2.91 -1.52 -14.42
CA LYS A 272 -4.30 -1.82 -14.09
C LYS A 272 -5.25 -0.87 -14.80
N ILE A 273 -6.48 -1.33 -14.99
CA ILE A 273 -7.57 -0.53 -15.57
C ILE A 273 -8.30 0.13 -14.42
N THR A 274 -8.42 1.45 -14.47
CA THR A 274 -9.12 2.25 -13.45
C THR A 274 -10.55 2.59 -13.86
N GLY A 275 -10.87 2.45 -15.14
CA GLY A 275 -12.21 2.68 -15.65
C GLY A 275 -12.29 2.53 -17.16
N LYS A 276 -13.53 2.60 -17.67
CA LYS A 276 -13.86 2.70 -19.09
C LYS A 276 -15.06 3.61 -19.26
N ASP A 277 -15.12 4.32 -20.37
CA ASP A 277 -16.33 4.98 -20.84
C ASP A 277 -16.69 4.48 -22.25
N ALA A 278 -17.64 5.14 -22.92
CA ALA A 278 -18.07 4.75 -24.26
C ALA A 278 -16.96 4.85 -25.33
N SER A 279 -15.90 5.62 -25.07
CA SER A 279 -14.85 5.95 -26.04
C SER A 279 -13.49 5.40 -25.65
N ASN A 280 -13.19 5.32 -24.35
CA ASN A 280 -11.85 5.13 -23.82
C ASN A 280 -11.79 4.07 -22.72
N ILE A 281 -10.59 3.50 -22.60
CA ILE A 281 -10.13 2.71 -21.46
C ILE A 281 -9.04 3.50 -20.73
N TYR A 282 -9.10 3.52 -19.40
CA TYR A 282 -8.21 4.28 -18.53
C TYR A 282 -7.30 3.33 -17.76
N PHE A 283 -6.01 3.67 -17.72
CA PHE A 283 -4.97 2.88 -17.10
C PHE A 283 -4.30 3.63 -15.95
N LEU A 284 -3.99 2.89 -14.90
CA LEU A 284 -2.97 3.21 -13.92
C LEU A 284 -1.74 2.37 -14.26
N LEU A 285 -0.63 3.04 -14.55
CA LEU A 285 0.64 2.43 -14.94
C LEU A 285 1.68 2.74 -13.87
N LYS A 286 2.63 1.84 -13.68
CA LYS A 286 3.69 1.97 -12.67
C LYS A 286 5.06 1.83 -13.31
N SER A 287 6.03 2.60 -12.84
CA SER A 287 7.47 2.34 -13.01
C SER A 287 8.12 2.54 -11.65
N GLY A 288 8.45 1.42 -10.97
CA GLY A 288 8.97 1.33 -9.59
C GLY A 288 8.57 2.48 -8.65
N ARG A 289 7.58 2.38 -7.77
CA ARG A 289 7.06 3.48 -6.91
C ARG A 289 6.44 4.72 -7.57
N ASN A 290 6.80 5.10 -8.80
CA ASN A 290 6.10 6.17 -9.52
C ASN A 290 4.91 5.62 -10.30
N PHE A 291 3.78 6.31 -10.23
CA PHE A 291 2.54 5.97 -10.91
C PHE A 291 2.16 7.02 -11.94
N TYR A 292 1.51 6.55 -13.00
CA TYR A 292 1.15 7.34 -14.16
C TYR A 292 -0.28 7.02 -14.61
N ARG A 293 -1.00 8.03 -15.10
CA ARG A 293 -2.33 7.85 -15.70
C ARG A 293 -2.19 7.93 -17.21
N GLY A 294 -2.90 7.06 -17.93
CA GLY A 294 -2.96 7.06 -19.38
C GLY A 294 -4.28 6.51 -19.88
N SER A 295 -4.57 6.72 -21.16
CA SER A 295 -5.79 6.19 -21.78
C SER A 295 -5.54 5.75 -23.22
N LEU A 296 -6.44 4.90 -23.70
CA LEU A 296 -6.54 4.52 -25.11
C LEU A 296 -8.00 4.57 -25.55
N PRO A 297 -8.27 4.83 -26.84
CA PRO A 297 -9.56 4.49 -27.41
C PRO A 297 -9.89 3.02 -27.17
N LEU A 298 -11.13 2.71 -26.80
CA LEU A 298 -11.55 1.37 -26.38
C LEU A 298 -11.28 0.30 -27.47
N ASN A 299 -11.49 0.69 -28.74
CA ASN A 299 -11.29 -0.12 -29.93
C ASN A 299 -9.88 -0.06 -30.53
N ALA A 300 -8.93 0.67 -29.91
CA ALA A 300 -7.57 0.78 -30.43
C ALA A 300 -6.92 -0.61 -30.50
N THR A 301 -6.27 -0.90 -31.63
CA THR A 301 -5.47 -2.12 -31.87
C THR A 301 -3.97 -1.82 -31.93
N SER A 302 -3.58 -0.56 -31.96
CA SER A 302 -2.20 -0.11 -31.76
C SER A 302 -2.19 1.38 -31.44
N GLY A 303 -1.03 1.93 -31.09
CA GLY A 303 -0.87 3.37 -30.94
C GLY A 303 0.05 3.78 -29.80
N THR A 304 -0.12 5.02 -29.35
CA THR A 304 0.66 5.60 -28.26
C THR A 304 -0.24 5.93 -27.07
N ILE A 305 0.15 5.49 -25.88
CA ILE A 305 -0.40 5.93 -24.60
C ILE A 305 0.49 7.06 -24.10
N ASN A 306 0.04 8.30 -24.22
CA ASN A 306 0.69 9.40 -23.54
C ASN A 306 0.25 9.38 -22.08
N VAL A 307 1.22 9.34 -21.18
CA VAL A 307 0.96 9.28 -19.74
C VAL A 307 1.37 10.57 -19.04
N THR A 308 0.66 10.89 -17.96
CA THR A 308 0.99 11.98 -17.04
C THR A 308 1.30 11.39 -15.67
N ASP A 309 2.08 12.11 -14.86
CA ASP A 309 2.30 11.73 -13.46
C ASP A 309 0.97 11.60 -12.72
N ALA A 310 0.88 10.56 -11.90
CA ALA A 310 -0.26 10.33 -11.03
C ALA A 310 0.13 10.69 -9.59
N PHE A 311 0.96 9.86 -8.98
CA PHE A 311 1.42 9.96 -7.60
C PHE A 311 2.64 9.07 -7.41
N TYR A 312 3.27 9.20 -6.26
CA TYR A 312 4.38 8.38 -5.79
C TYR A 312 3.96 7.66 -4.50
N VAL A 313 4.31 6.38 -4.37
CA VAL A 313 4.02 5.63 -3.13
C VAL A 313 5.23 5.64 -2.19
N ASN A 314 5.02 6.07 -0.95
CA ASN A 314 5.98 5.93 0.13
C ASN A 314 5.88 4.53 0.73
N ILE A 315 7.03 3.85 0.88
CA ILE A 315 7.11 2.54 1.55
C ILE A 315 7.83 2.64 2.89
N GLU A 316 8.69 3.63 3.07
CA GLU A 316 9.58 3.78 4.22
C GLU A 316 8.83 4.00 5.53
N ASN A 317 7.65 4.62 5.46
CA ASN A 317 6.79 4.87 6.62
C ASN A 317 5.65 3.86 6.75
N ALA A 318 5.56 2.87 5.85
CA ALA A 318 4.49 1.89 5.87
C ALA A 318 4.56 1.03 7.13
N LEU A 319 3.42 0.86 7.78
CA LEU A 319 3.28 -0.04 8.93
C LEU A 319 2.80 -1.40 8.46
N VAL A 320 3.55 -2.44 8.84
CA VAL A 320 3.18 -3.85 8.66
C VAL A 320 3.00 -4.44 10.04
N ASN A 321 1.76 -4.85 10.34
CA ASN A 321 1.36 -5.24 11.69
C ASN A 321 1.72 -4.16 12.75
N GLY A 322 1.42 -2.89 12.44
CA GLY A 322 1.64 -1.75 13.33
C GLY A 322 3.09 -1.30 13.49
N SER A 323 4.06 -1.90 12.80
CA SER A 323 5.48 -1.52 12.88
C SER A 323 6.10 -1.28 11.51
N THR A 324 7.09 -0.39 11.44
CA THR A 324 7.88 -0.25 10.22
C THR A 324 8.71 -1.51 9.97
N VAL A 325 8.96 -1.80 8.70
CA VAL A 325 9.83 -2.91 8.31
C VAL A 325 11.22 -2.36 8.06
N ALA A 326 12.20 -2.86 8.83
CA ALA A 326 13.61 -2.56 8.56
C ALA A 326 13.94 -2.94 7.11
N ASN A 327 14.91 -2.25 6.49
CA ASN A 327 15.38 -2.52 5.13
C ASN A 327 14.29 -2.62 4.04
N ILE A 328 13.09 -2.04 4.22
CA ILE A 328 12.01 -2.14 3.24
C ILE A 328 12.39 -1.58 1.86
N THR A 329 13.35 -0.65 1.81
CA THR A 329 13.91 -0.12 0.55
C THR A 329 14.74 -1.13 -0.25
N SER A 330 15.12 -2.26 0.35
CA SER A 330 15.80 -3.37 -0.32
C SER A 330 14.83 -4.37 -0.96
N TYR A 331 13.52 -4.26 -0.69
CA TYR A 331 12.53 -5.15 -1.27
C TYR A 331 12.33 -4.81 -2.75
N ALA A 332 12.34 -5.85 -3.59
CA ALA A 332 11.95 -5.73 -4.99
C ALA A 332 10.45 -5.41 -5.07
N THR A 333 10.06 -4.55 -6.00
CA THR A 333 8.65 -4.23 -6.24
C THR A 333 8.20 -4.94 -7.50
N GLN A 334 7.05 -5.61 -7.46
CA GLN A 334 6.55 -6.35 -8.62
C GLN A 334 5.37 -5.63 -9.29
N GLY A 335 4.41 -6.38 -9.84
CA GLY A 335 3.17 -5.88 -10.40
C GLY A 335 2.33 -5.12 -9.35
N ILE A 336 1.07 -4.85 -9.67
CA ILE A 336 0.16 -4.15 -8.75
C ILE A 336 -1.21 -4.80 -8.78
N GLY A 337 -2.02 -4.59 -7.75
CA GLY A 337 -3.46 -4.85 -7.76
C GLY A 337 -4.23 -3.54 -7.69
N TYR A 338 -5.39 -3.48 -8.34
CA TYR A 338 -6.30 -2.35 -8.22
C TYR A 338 -7.74 -2.85 -8.12
N TYR A 339 -8.45 -2.39 -7.09
CA TYR A 339 -9.85 -2.71 -6.88
C TYR A 339 -10.51 -1.61 -6.06
N ASN A 340 -11.69 -1.16 -6.47
CA ASN A 340 -12.49 -0.17 -5.75
C ASN A 340 -11.68 0.99 -5.15
N ASN A 341 -10.99 1.75 -6.00
CA ASN A 341 -10.17 2.89 -5.59
C ASN A 341 -9.02 2.57 -4.61
N THR A 342 -8.65 1.29 -4.49
CA THR A 342 -7.60 0.78 -3.61
C THR A 342 -6.51 0.12 -4.47
N LEU A 343 -5.26 0.51 -4.20
CA LEU A 343 -4.05 -0.08 -4.79
C LEU A 343 -3.45 -1.08 -3.81
N TYR A 344 -3.06 -2.24 -4.33
CA TYR A 344 -2.30 -3.26 -3.61
C TYR A 344 -0.91 -3.35 -4.23
N PHE A 345 0.13 -3.26 -3.40
CA PHE A 345 1.50 -3.07 -3.84
C PHE A 345 2.41 -4.16 -3.25
N PRO A 346 2.66 -5.25 -3.99
CA PRO A 346 3.54 -6.32 -3.54
C PRO A 346 5.01 -5.88 -3.53
N LEU A 347 5.71 -6.34 -2.49
CA LEU A 347 7.11 -6.12 -2.19
C LEU A 347 7.72 -7.44 -1.72
N THR A 348 8.89 -7.81 -2.24
CA THR A 348 9.55 -9.06 -1.86
C THR A 348 11.00 -8.84 -1.48
N TYR A 349 11.44 -9.49 -0.41
CA TYR A 349 12.85 -9.66 -0.09
C TYR A 349 13.05 -11.10 0.40
N GLU A 350 13.79 -11.91 -0.36
CA GLU A 350 14.04 -13.32 -0.07
C GLU A 350 12.72 -14.09 0.18
N ASN A 351 12.58 -14.74 1.34
CA ASN A 351 11.39 -15.50 1.72
C ASN A 351 10.28 -14.65 2.37
N VAL A 352 10.38 -13.32 2.30
CA VAL A 352 9.41 -12.38 2.86
C VAL A 352 8.73 -11.60 1.73
N SER A 353 7.42 -11.76 1.63
CA SER A 353 6.57 -10.93 0.78
C SER A 353 5.61 -10.09 1.61
N ILE A 354 5.45 -8.82 1.25
CA ILE A 354 4.53 -7.87 1.87
C ILE A 354 3.62 -7.31 0.77
N VAL A 355 2.33 -7.12 1.07
CA VAL A 355 1.44 -6.32 0.23
C VAL A 355 1.04 -5.08 1.01
N LEU A 356 1.46 -3.90 0.53
CA LEU A 356 1.04 -2.62 1.08
C LEU A 356 -0.24 -2.16 0.39
N VAL A 357 -1.16 -1.54 1.14
CA VAL A 357 -2.43 -1.05 0.61
C VAL A 357 -2.43 0.47 0.59
N TYR A 358 -2.94 1.07 -0.48
CA TYR A 358 -3.12 2.52 -0.59
C TYR A 358 -4.56 2.80 -1.00
N ARG A 359 -5.26 3.61 -0.21
CA ARG A 359 -6.67 3.97 -0.43
C ARG A 359 -6.78 5.26 -1.25
N ASN A 360 -7.93 5.47 -1.87
CA ASN A 360 -8.31 6.72 -2.54
C ASN A 360 -7.39 7.13 -3.70
N VAL A 361 -6.87 6.17 -4.47
CA VAL A 361 -5.82 6.43 -5.47
C VAL A 361 -6.32 7.06 -6.79
N SER A 362 -7.62 7.06 -7.05
CA SER A 362 -8.22 7.57 -8.30
C SER A 362 -7.91 9.05 -8.51
N THR A 363 -7.95 9.84 -7.44
CA THR A 363 -7.66 11.28 -7.43
C THR A 363 -6.34 11.63 -6.75
N ALA A 364 -5.57 10.64 -6.29
CA ALA A 364 -4.31 10.87 -5.59
C ALA A 364 -3.29 11.65 -6.45
N SER A 365 -2.50 12.48 -5.78
CA SER A 365 -1.40 13.27 -6.33
C SER A 365 -0.27 13.41 -5.32
N GLY A 366 0.95 13.69 -5.78
CA GLY A 366 2.11 13.82 -4.90
C GLY A 366 2.50 12.49 -4.25
N THR A 367 3.07 12.54 -3.05
CA THR A 367 3.40 11.34 -2.26
C THR A 367 2.19 10.87 -1.47
N ILE A 368 1.84 9.59 -1.60
CA ILE A 368 0.81 8.94 -0.80
C ILE A 368 1.41 7.85 0.10
N TYR A 369 0.70 7.53 1.17
CA TYR A 369 1.16 6.64 2.23
C TYR A 369 0.27 5.40 2.30
N ALA A 370 0.87 4.29 2.73
CA ALA A 370 0.15 3.05 2.92
C ALA A 370 -0.90 3.19 4.03
N ASP A 371 -1.97 2.42 3.92
CA ASP A 371 -2.98 2.24 4.95
C ASP A 371 -2.32 1.59 6.18
N ASN A 372 -2.22 2.36 7.27
CA ASN A 372 -1.61 1.88 8.51
C ASN A 372 -2.41 0.73 9.16
N ASN A 373 -3.65 0.53 8.73
CA ASN A 373 -4.60 -0.39 9.34
C ASN A 373 -4.85 -1.64 8.49
N LEU A 374 -4.15 -1.78 7.35
CA LEU A 374 -4.28 -2.97 6.50
C LEU A 374 -2.94 -3.32 5.86
N SER A 375 -2.39 -4.46 6.26
CA SER A 375 -1.14 -4.97 5.69
C SER A 375 -1.16 -6.49 5.58
N PHE A 376 -0.40 -7.00 4.61
CA PHE A 376 -0.22 -8.43 4.39
C PHE A 376 1.27 -8.75 4.51
N ARG A 377 1.61 -9.88 5.14
CA ARG A 377 2.99 -10.37 5.14
C ARG A 377 3.04 -11.88 5.23
N ILE A 378 3.71 -12.50 4.24
CA ILE A 378 4.12 -13.89 4.31
C ILE A 378 5.61 -13.95 4.57
N THR A 379 6.01 -14.69 5.60
CA THR A 379 7.40 -15.14 5.81
C THR A 379 7.40 -16.65 5.69
N SER A 380 7.94 -17.18 4.60
CA SER A 380 7.83 -18.61 4.30
C SER A 380 8.97 -19.42 4.89
N SER A 381 8.66 -20.36 5.79
CA SER A 381 9.61 -21.38 6.24
C SER A 381 9.72 -22.56 5.26
N ALA A 382 8.66 -22.83 4.48
CA ALA A 382 8.65 -23.87 3.46
C ALA A 382 9.53 -23.52 2.25
N TYR A 383 9.69 -22.22 1.97
CA TYR A 383 10.46 -21.69 0.86
C TYR A 383 11.48 -20.66 1.36
N PRO A 384 12.52 -21.12 2.09
CA PRO A 384 13.45 -20.23 2.79
C PRO A 384 14.37 -19.42 1.86
N ASN A 385 14.46 -19.76 0.57
CA ASN A 385 15.28 -18.99 -0.37
C ASN A 385 14.49 -17.83 -1.01
N LEU A 386 13.26 -18.09 -1.44
CA LEU A 386 12.42 -17.09 -2.09
C LEU A 386 10.95 -17.41 -1.88
N PHE A 387 10.20 -16.40 -1.47
CA PHE A 387 8.75 -16.37 -1.54
C PHE A 387 8.36 -15.01 -2.07
N GLU A 388 8.20 -14.94 -3.38
CA GLU A 388 7.99 -13.71 -4.12
C GLU A 388 6.57 -13.64 -4.64
N ILE A 389 5.83 -12.61 -4.23
CA ILE A 389 4.53 -12.29 -4.82
C ILE A 389 4.76 -11.40 -6.05
N GLU A 390 4.38 -11.90 -7.22
CA GLU A 390 4.63 -11.22 -8.50
C GLU A 390 3.49 -10.26 -8.88
N GLY A 391 2.26 -10.69 -8.68
CA GLY A 391 1.10 -9.85 -8.89
C GLY A 391 -0.04 -10.26 -7.98
N VAL A 392 -0.97 -9.32 -7.80
CA VAL A 392 -2.14 -9.51 -6.94
C VAL A 392 -3.39 -8.99 -7.63
N GLY A 393 -4.54 -9.56 -7.30
CA GLY A 393 -5.82 -9.11 -7.84
C GLY A 393 -6.98 -9.52 -6.95
N VAL A 394 -8.02 -8.70 -6.92
CA VAL A 394 -9.27 -9.02 -6.22
C VAL A 394 -10.17 -9.81 -7.16
N GLY A 395 -10.61 -10.98 -6.72
CA GLY A 395 -11.45 -11.89 -7.49
C GLY A 395 -12.76 -12.24 -6.80
N THR A 396 -13.36 -13.33 -7.24
CA THR A 396 -14.60 -13.89 -6.67
C THR A 396 -14.54 -14.00 -5.15
N GLY A 397 -15.64 -13.59 -4.50
CA GLY A 397 -15.74 -13.49 -3.05
C GLY A 397 -14.94 -12.33 -2.44
N ASN A 398 -14.53 -11.36 -3.26
CA ASN A 398 -13.67 -10.23 -2.91
C ASN A 398 -12.33 -10.66 -2.25
N ARG A 399 -11.87 -11.88 -2.51
CA ARG A 399 -10.58 -12.36 -1.98
C ARG A 399 -9.42 -11.69 -2.72
N LEU A 400 -8.31 -11.47 -2.03
CA LEU A 400 -7.05 -11.05 -2.64
C LEU A 400 -6.25 -12.28 -3.06
N TRP A 401 -6.22 -12.51 -4.38
CA TRP A 401 -5.48 -13.58 -5.03
C TRP A 401 -4.10 -13.09 -5.44
N PHE A 402 -3.16 -14.02 -5.55
CA PHE A 402 -1.81 -13.73 -6.00
C PHE A 402 -1.14 -14.94 -6.65
N ASN A 403 -0.14 -14.70 -7.49
CA ASN A 403 0.81 -15.71 -7.94
C ASN A 403 2.16 -15.52 -7.26
N THR A 404 3.02 -16.55 -7.35
CA THR A 404 4.34 -16.50 -6.72
C THR A 404 5.43 -17.19 -7.52
N ASN A 405 6.65 -16.66 -7.40
CA ASN A 405 7.89 -17.44 -7.51
C ASN A 405 8.27 -18.00 -6.13
N ARG A 406 8.50 -19.31 -6.02
CA ARG A 406 8.84 -19.96 -4.72
C ARG A 406 10.02 -20.90 -4.84
N ARG A 407 10.96 -20.80 -3.91
CA ARG A 407 12.22 -21.58 -3.95
C ARG A 407 12.62 -22.11 -2.59
N THR A 408 12.95 -23.39 -2.55
CA THR A 408 13.58 -24.02 -1.39
C THR A 408 15.09 -23.74 -1.36
N ALA A 409 15.73 -23.62 -2.53
CA ALA A 409 17.13 -23.31 -2.71
C ALA A 409 17.37 -22.48 -3.99
N SER A 410 18.58 -21.93 -4.15
CA SER A 410 18.95 -21.22 -5.37
C SER A 410 18.80 -22.13 -6.62
N GLY A 411 18.16 -21.62 -7.67
CA GLY A 411 17.90 -22.36 -8.92
C GLY A 411 16.69 -23.29 -8.90
N ASP A 412 15.98 -23.42 -7.78
CA ASP A 412 14.70 -24.11 -7.72
C ASP A 412 13.62 -23.33 -8.51
N THR A 413 12.78 -24.04 -9.26
CA THR A 413 11.75 -23.48 -10.15
C THR A 413 10.45 -24.29 -10.10
N ALA A 414 10.33 -25.25 -9.18
CA ALA A 414 9.28 -26.27 -9.22
C ALA A 414 8.02 -25.87 -8.44
N HIS A 415 8.02 -24.71 -7.78
CA HIS A 415 7.04 -24.39 -6.75
C HIS A 415 6.21 -23.14 -7.03
N ASP A 416 6.33 -22.54 -8.20
CA ASP A 416 5.49 -21.39 -8.54
C ASP A 416 4.01 -21.75 -8.47
N GLY A 417 3.17 -20.81 -8.09
CA GLY A 417 1.79 -21.14 -7.75
C GLY A 417 0.82 -19.98 -7.81
N VAL A 418 -0.44 -20.33 -7.56
CA VAL A 418 -1.58 -19.41 -7.43
C VAL A 418 -2.22 -19.65 -6.07
N HIS A 419 -2.53 -18.56 -5.38
CA HIS A 419 -2.96 -18.53 -3.99
C HIS A 419 -4.00 -17.45 -3.74
N TYR A 420 -4.58 -17.45 -2.55
CA TYR A 420 -5.29 -16.29 -1.98
C TYR A 420 -4.97 -16.14 -0.50
N PHE A 421 -5.03 -14.90 0.00
CA PHE A 421 -4.89 -14.62 1.44
C PHE A 421 -6.15 -15.09 2.19
N ASP A 422 -5.96 -15.79 3.31
CA ASP A 422 -7.08 -16.27 4.12
C ASP A 422 -7.70 -15.12 4.91
N GLY A 423 -9.02 -15.18 5.13
CA GLY A 423 -9.76 -14.22 5.97
C GLY A 423 -9.97 -12.84 5.36
N TYR A 424 -9.18 -12.42 4.37
CA TYR A 424 -9.32 -11.11 3.75
C TYR A 424 -10.48 -11.05 2.75
N THR A 425 -11.27 -9.99 2.87
CA THR A 425 -12.35 -9.64 1.93
C THR A 425 -12.22 -8.16 1.59
N ALA A 426 -11.96 -7.85 0.33
CA ALA A 426 -11.86 -6.48 -0.15
C ALA A 426 -13.21 -5.75 -0.07
N SER A 427 -13.17 -4.51 0.43
CA SER A 427 -14.28 -3.56 0.56
C SER A 427 -14.28 -2.54 -0.56
#